data_AF-A0A1V4KJ51-F1
#
_entry.id   AF-A0A1V4KJ51-F1
#
_cell.length_a   1.000
_cell.length_b   1.000
_cell.length_c   1.000
_cell.angle_alpha   90.00
_cell.angle_beta   90.00
_cell.angle_gamma   90.00
#
_symmetry.space_group_name_H-M   'P 1'
#
loop_
_entity.id
_entity.type
_entity.pdbx_description
1 polymer ?
#
loop_
_entity_poly.entity_id
_entity_poly.type
_entity_poly.pdbx_seq_one_letter_code
_entity_poly.pdbx_strand_id
1 'polypeptide(L)'
;MGNRKAFIAFSTLPQLAKKIKMFFALAPVATVKFATSPLAKLRVFPDLAFKKIFGNKQFLPQNFVLHWLATHVCTHRILDDLCGNLFFLLCGFNERNLNMSRVDVYSTHCPAGTSVQNMIHWSQAVKTGELQAYDWGSKAANMAHYNQLAKKIKMFFALAPVATVKFATSPLATLGVFPDLLLKVCI
;
A
#
# COMPACT_ATOMS: atom_id res chain seq x y z
N MET A 1 -0.75 -2.97 -1.17
CA MET A 1 -0.29 -3.35 0.20
C MET A 1 -0.03 -4.85 0.36
N GLY A 2 -0.84 -5.75 -0.20
CA GLY A 2 -0.69 -7.21 -0.04
C GLY A 2 0.69 -7.75 -0.43
N ASN A 3 1.23 -7.32 -1.58
CA ASN A 3 2.55 -7.75 -2.06
C ASN A 3 3.67 -7.46 -1.06
N ARG A 4 3.67 -6.26 -0.44
CA ARG A 4 4.68 -5.88 0.55
C ARG A 4 4.66 -6.82 1.76
N LYS A 5 3.47 -7.20 2.23
CA LYS A 5 3.34 -8.15 3.35
C LYS A 5 3.90 -9.53 2.97
N ALA A 6 3.59 -10.01 1.76
CA ALA A 6 4.10 -11.27 1.25
C ALA A 6 5.64 -11.26 1.14
N PHE A 7 6.23 -10.20 0.56
CA PHE A 7 7.69 -10.06 0.50
C PHE A 7 8.34 -10.10 1.87
N ILE A 8 7.79 -9.37 2.86
CA ILE A 8 8.29 -9.42 4.24
C ILE A 8 8.16 -10.83 4.81
N ALA A 9 7.00 -11.46 4.69
CA ALA A 9 6.72 -12.77 5.28
C ALA A 9 7.61 -13.87 4.67
N PHE A 10 7.77 -13.91 3.35
CA PHE A 10 8.56 -14.94 2.68
C PHE A 10 10.07 -14.77 2.88
N SER A 11 10.55 -13.56 3.14
CA SER A 11 11.96 -13.31 3.48
C SER A 11 12.28 -13.54 4.95
N THR A 12 11.30 -13.42 5.86
CA THR A 12 11.52 -13.54 7.31
C THR A 12 11.08 -14.89 7.90
N LEU A 13 10.17 -15.60 7.23
CA LEU A 13 9.62 -16.88 7.68
C LEU A 13 9.85 -17.96 6.61
N PRO A 14 11.03 -18.60 6.57
CA PRO A 14 11.35 -19.63 5.59
C PRO A 14 10.36 -20.80 5.59
N GLN A 15 9.83 -21.15 6.77
CA GLN A 15 8.83 -22.22 6.92
C GLN A 15 7.50 -21.89 6.23
N LEU A 16 7.14 -20.60 6.16
CA LEU A 16 5.98 -20.16 5.40
C LEU A 16 6.29 -20.15 3.90
N ALA A 17 7.45 -19.63 3.51
CA ALA A 17 7.85 -19.55 2.10
C ALA A 17 7.88 -20.93 1.42
N LYS A 18 8.35 -21.97 2.11
CA LYS A 18 8.37 -23.36 1.60
C LYS A 18 6.98 -23.93 1.29
N LYS A 19 5.91 -23.38 1.90
CA LYS A 19 4.53 -23.81 1.65
C LYS A 19 3.90 -23.11 0.44
N ILE A 20 4.56 -22.10 -0.12
CA ILE A 20 4.06 -21.34 -1.25
C ILE A 20 4.70 -21.86 -2.53
N LYS A 21 3.90 -22.53 -3.35
CA LYS A 21 4.35 -23.05 -4.66
C LYS A 21 4.72 -21.93 -5.63
N MET A 22 3.92 -20.86 -5.64
CA MET A 22 4.14 -19.68 -6.49
C MET A 22 3.42 -18.47 -5.91
N PHE A 23 4.06 -17.30 -5.97
CA PHE A 23 3.49 -16.04 -5.57
C PHE A 23 3.27 -15.13 -6.79
N PHE A 24 2.02 -14.76 -7.07
CA PHE A 24 1.66 -13.84 -8.15
C PHE A 24 1.52 -12.42 -7.59
N ALA A 25 2.49 -11.56 -7.87
CA ALA A 25 2.49 -10.17 -7.41
C ALA A 25 1.96 -9.24 -8.51
N LEU A 26 0.71 -8.80 -8.36
CA LEU A 26 0.06 -7.81 -9.23
C LEU A 26 0.32 -6.40 -8.69
N ALA A 27 0.91 -5.51 -9.49
CA ALA A 27 1.38 -4.20 -9.02
C ALA A 27 2.29 -4.31 -7.76
N PRO A 28 3.43 -5.02 -7.85
CA PRO A 28 4.33 -5.22 -6.71
C PRO A 28 4.88 -3.90 -6.18
N VAL A 29 4.81 -3.73 -4.85
CA VAL A 29 5.34 -2.56 -4.13
C VAL A 29 6.29 -3.05 -3.04
N ALA A 30 7.59 -3.04 -3.32
CA ALA A 30 8.62 -3.28 -2.32
C ALA A 30 8.99 -1.94 -1.65
N THR A 31 9.52 -1.01 -2.43
CA THR A 31 9.86 0.36 -2.00
C THR A 31 8.92 1.36 -2.66
N VAL A 32 8.85 2.58 -2.10
CA VAL A 32 8.06 3.71 -2.64
C VAL A 32 8.90 4.95 -2.86
N LYS A 33 10.23 4.78 -2.99
CA LYS A 33 11.19 5.88 -3.13
C LYS A 33 10.89 6.80 -4.31
N PHE A 34 10.36 6.23 -5.40
CA PHE A 34 10.08 6.91 -6.66
C PHE A 34 8.58 6.94 -7.00
N ALA A 35 7.71 6.71 -6.01
CA ALA A 35 6.28 6.79 -6.23
C ALA A 35 5.88 8.24 -6.53
N THR A 36 5.04 8.44 -7.55
CA THR A 36 4.51 9.75 -7.95
C THR A 36 3.07 9.96 -7.48
N SER A 37 2.48 8.96 -6.82
CA SER A 37 1.12 9.04 -6.31
C SER A 37 0.96 10.13 -5.25
N PRO A 38 -0.27 10.63 -5.02
CA PRO A 38 -0.53 11.58 -3.94
C PRO A 38 -0.07 11.09 -2.56
N LEU A 39 0.00 9.78 -2.34
CA LEU A 39 0.59 9.18 -1.12
C LEU A 39 2.07 9.54 -0.92
N ALA A 40 2.82 9.90 -1.97
CA ALA A 40 4.19 10.40 -1.83
C ALA A 40 4.24 11.74 -1.07
N LYS A 41 3.15 12.53 -1.07
CA LYS A 41 3.05 13.76 -0.28
C LYS A 41 3.01 13.49 1.23
N LEU A 42 2.74 12.25 1.67
CA LEU A 42 2.88 11.88 3.09
C LEU A 42 4.31 12.05 3.62
N ARG A 43 5.32 12.18 2.75
CA ARG A 43 6.70 12.46 3.12
C ARG A 43 6.84 13.73 3.95
N VAL A 44 6.09 14.78 3.60
CA VAL A 44 6.23 16.10 4.26
C VAL A 44 5.41 16.20 5.54
N PHE A 45 4.56 15.20 5.84
CA PHE A 45 3.69 15.22 7.00
C PHE A 45 4.40 14.64 8.24
N PRO A 46 4.53 15.40 9.35
CA PRO A 46 5.08 14.87 10.58
C PRO A 46 4.17 13.80 11.21
N ASP A 47 4.76 12.73 11.74
CA ASP A 47 4.02 11.60 12.34
C ASP A 47 3.12 12.07 13.50
N LEU A 48 3.59 13.05 14.30
CA LEU A 48 2.82 13.65 15.39
C LEU A 48 1.60 14.43 14.88
N ALA A 49 1.76 15.20 13.81
CA ALA A 49 0.65 15.93 13.20
C ALA A 49 -0.38 14.94 12.61
N PHE A 50 0.08 13.84 12.01
CA PHE A 50 -0.79 12.80 11.48
C PHE A 50 -1.66 12.18 12.58
N LYS A 51 -1.05 11.84 13.72
CA LYS A 51 -1.77 11.33 14.90
C LYS A 51 -2.73 12.35 15.51
N LYS A 52 -2.41 13.65 15.50
CA LYS A 52 -3.31 14.69 16.01
C LYS A 52 -4.58 14.83 15.15
N ILE A 53 -4.46 14.68 13.83
CA ILE A 53 -5.58 14.85 12.91
C ILE A 53 -6.43 13.57 12.82
N PHE A 54 -5.80 12.41 12.67
CA PHE A 54 -6.49 11.14 12.43
C PHE A 54 -6.63 10.26 13.69
N GLY A 55 -6.08 10.69 14.83
CA GLY A 55 -6.07 9.92 16.07
C GLY A 55 -5.06 8.77 16.07
N ASN A 56 -5.32 7.74 16.87
CA ASN A 56 -4.41 6.59 17.05
C ASN A 56 -5.04 5.24 16.68
N LYS A 57 -6.25 5.24 16.10
CA LYS A 57 -7.03 4.03 15.84
C LYS A 57 -7.18 3.79 14.33
N GLN A 58 -8.39 3.95 13.81
CA GLN A 58 -8.74 3.66 12.43
C GLN A 58 -8.52 4.90 11.55
N PHE A 59 -7.99 4.68 10.36
CA PHE A 59 -7.88 5.64 9.27
C PHE A 59 -8.89 5.29 8.19
N LEU A 60 -9.79 6.23 7.90
CA LEU A 60 -10.90 6.09 6.95
C LEU A 60 -11.70 4.77 7.13
N PRO A 61 -12.21 4.47 8.34
CA PRO A 61 -13.08 3.33 8.51
C PRO A 61 -14.38 3.55 7.73
N GLN A 62 -14.90 2.47 7.18
CA GLN A 62 -16.20 2.52 6.53
C GLN A 62 -17.28 2.83 7.58
N ASN A 63 -17.99 3.92 7.39
CA ASN A 63 -19.08 4.34 8.25
C ASN A 63 -20.32 4.68 7.43
N PHE A 64 -21.46 4.80 8.10
CA PHE A 64 -22.73 5.09 7.45
C PHE A 64 -22.67 6.33 6.56
N VAL A 65 -21.95 7.37 6.98
CA VAL A 65 -21.82 8.64 6.24
C VAL A 65 -21.03 8.43 4.93
N LEU A 66 -19.87 7.76 4.98
CA LEU A 66 -19.08 7.46 3.78
C LEU A 66 -19.82 6.53 2.82
N HIS A 67 -20.54 5.54 3.36
CA HIS A 67 -21.39 4.66 2.55
C HIS A 67 -22.52 5.45 1.89
N TRP A 68 -23.24 6.27 2.65
CA TRP A 68 -24.33 7.08 2.13
C TRP A 68 -23.86 8.05 1.05
N LEU A 69 -22.72 8.72 1.27
CA LEU A 69 -22.07 9.58 0.27
C LEU A 69 -21.71 8.77 -0.98
N ALA A 70 -21.08 7.60 -0.83
CA ALA A 70 -20.74 6.75 -1.97
C ALA A 70 -21.99 6.32 -2.77
N THR A 71 -23.09 5.96 -2.12
CA THR A 71 -24.32 5.51 -2.80
C THR A 71 -25.08 6.65 -3.48
N HIS A 72 -25.12 7.85 -2.89
CA HIS A 72 -25.97 8.95 -3.42
C HIS A 72 -25.20 9.95 -4.27
N VAL A 73 -23.89 10.10 -4.04
CA VAL A 73 -23.02 11.02 -4.80
C VAL A 73 -22.45 10.29 -6.02
N CYS A 74 -21.96 9.06 -5.87
CA CYS A 74 -21.30 8.32 -6.96
C CYS A 74 -22.25 7.55 -7.89
N THR A 75 -23.56 7.78 -7.76
CA THR A 75 -24.58 7.32 -8.72
C THR A 75 -25.01 8.43 -9.68
N HIS A 76 -24.60 9.67 -9.42
CA HIS A 76 -24.89 10.81 -10.28
C HIS A 76 -23.80 10.93 -11.34
N ARG A 77 -24.20 10.82 -12.61
CA ARG A 77 -23.31 10.86 -13.79
C ARG A 77 -22.27 11.99 -13.84
N ILE A 78 -22.56 13.14 -13.25
CA ILE A 78 -21.66 14.31 -13.20
C ILE A 78 -20.55 14.13 -12.14
N LEU A 79 -20.83 13.31 -11.12
CA LEU A 79 -19.97 13.08 -9.95
C LEU A 79 -19.27 11.72 -9.99
N ASP A 80 -19.58 10.87 -10.98
CA ASP A 80 -18.87 9.61 -11.25
C ASP A 80 -17.36 9.87 -11.43
N ASP A 81 -16.99 10.94 -12.14
CA ASP A 81 -15.59 11.35 -12.30
C ASP A 81 -14.96 11.79 -10.97
N LEU A 82 -15.73 12.45 -10.09
CA LEU A 82 -15.25 12.85 -8.75
C LEU A 82 -15.01 11.62 -7.87
N CYS A 83 -15.88 10.62 -7.93
CA CYS A 83 -15.74 9.37 -7.20
C CYS A 83 -14.62 8.49 -7.76
N GLY A 84 -14.43 8.47 -9.09
CA GLY A 84 -13.24 7.91 -9.73
C GLY A 84 -11.96 8.61 -9.24
N ASN A 85 -11.99 9.93 -9.08
CA ASN A 85 -10.86 10.72 -8.56
C ASN A 85 -10.56 10.47 -7.07
N LEU A 86 -11.53 10.07 -6.25
CA LEU A 86 -11.25 9.64 -4.87
C LEU A 86 -10.41 8.35 -4.86
N PHE A 87 -10.70 7.41 -5.77
CA PHE A 87 -9.85 6.25 -6.03
C PHE A 87 -8.47 6.62 -6.59
N PHE A 88 -8.40 7.66 -7.42
CA PHE A 88 -7.14 8.20 -7.94
C PHE A 88 -6.17 8.59 -6.83
N LEU A 89 -6.68 9.23 -5.76
CA LEU A 89 -5.84 9.75 -4.68
C LEU A 89 -5.06 8.66 -3.94
N LEU A 90 -5.65 7.47 -3.76
CA LEU A 90 -5.04 6.40 -2.97
C LEU A 90 -4.34 5.34 -3.81
N CYS A 91 -4.87 4.98 -4.98
CA CYS A 91 -4.41 3.83 -5.75
C CYS A 91 -4.02 4.17 -7.19
N GLY A 92 -4.48 5.30 -7.73
CA GLY A 92 -4.45 5.60 -9.17
C GLY A 92 -5.47 4.72 -9.92
N PHE A 93 -6.11 5.26 -10.95
CA PHE A 93 -7.03 4.49 -11.79
C PHE A 93 -6.85 4.84 -13.27
N ASN A 94 -7.31 3.94 -14.15
CA ASN A 94 -7.34 4.15 -15.59
C ASN A 94 -8.80 4.13 -16.04
N GLU A 95 -9.37 5.30 -16.30
CA GLU A 95 -10.76 5.50 -16.76
C GLU A 95 -11.13 4.59 -17.93
N ARG A 96 -10.20 4.39 -18.89
CA ARG A 96 -10.44 3.57 -20.08
C ARG A 96 -10.64 2.09 -19.79
N ASN A 97 -10.15 1.62 -18.64
CA ASN A 97 -10.22 0.21 -18.23
C ASN A 97 -11.16 0.02 -17.03
N LEU A 98 -11.86 1.06 -16.59
CA LEU A 98 -12.81 1.00 -15.48
C LEU A 98 -14.25 0.98 -16.02
N ASN A 99 -15.08 0.09 -15.49
CA ASN A 99 -16.50 0.13 -15.75
C ASN A 99 -17.13 1.28 -14.95
N MET A 100 -17.28 2.45 -15.58
CA MET A 100 -17.78 3.67 -14.93
C MET A 100 -19.19 3.49 -14.35
N SER A 101 -20.02 2.64 -14.97
CA SER A 101 -21.36 2.33 -14.47
C SER A 101 -21.38 1.53 -13.16
N ARG A 102 -20.22 1.19 -12.58
CA ARG A 102 -20.07 0.45 -11.31
C ARG A 102 -19.25 1.20 -10.25
N VAL A 103 -18.97 2.48 -10.47
CA VAL A 103 -18.16 3.31 -9.56
C VAL A 103 -18.82 3.42 -8.18
N ASP A 104 -20.15 3.40 -8.10
CA ASP A 104 -20.94 3.30 -6.87
C ASP A 104 -20.60 2.05 -6.05
N VAL A 105 -20.54 0.88 -6.69
CA VAL A 105 -20.19 -0.38 -6.03
C VAL A 105 -18.74 -0.35 -5.56
N TYR A 106 -17.81 0.17 -6.37
CA TYR A 106 -16.42 0.27 -5.97
C TYR A 106 -16.26 1.22 -4.77
N SER A 107 -16.90 2.38 -4.82
CA SER A 107 -16.78 3.45 -3.81
C SER A 107 -17.44 3.08 -2.49
N THR A 108 -18.49 2.27 -2.52
CA THR A 108 -19.11 1.75 -1.29
C THR A 108 -18.23 0.72 -0.60
N HIS A 109 -17.32 0.01 -1.27
CA HIS A 109 -16.46 -1.00 -0.64
C HIS A 109 -15.00 -0.56 -0.43
N CYS A 110 -14.61 0.58 -0.98
CA CYS A 110 -13.22 1.06 -0.90
C CYS A 110 -13.18 2.57 -0.59
N PRO A 111 -12.37 3.00 0.41
CA PRO A 111 -11.51 2.18 1.25
C PRO A 111 -12.28 1.40 2.33
N ALA A 112 -11.89 0.15 2.58
CA ALA A 112 -12.42 -0.68 3.68
C ALA A 112 -11.80 -0.34 5.06
N GLY A 113 -11.05 0.76 5.14
CA GLY A 113 -10.32 1.19 6.33
C GLY A 113 -8.96 0.53 6.55
N THR A 114 -8.11 1.23 7.31
CA THR A 114 -6.81 0.73 7.78
C THR A 114 -6.48 1.35 9.14
N SER A 115 -5.33 1.03 9.75
CA SER A 115 -4.89 1.71 10.98
C SER A 115 -4.11 2.99 10.65
N VAL A 116 -4.20 3.99 11.54
CA VAL A 116 -3.35 5.19 11.45
C VAL A 116 -1.87 4.80 11.46
N GLN A 117 -1.51 3.80 12.27
CA GLN A 117 -0.16 3.27 12.33
C GLN A 117 0.34 2.74 10.97
N ASN A 118 -0.51 2.07 10.18
CA ASN A 118 -0.15 1.62 8.84
C ASN A 118 0.12 2.81 7.91
N MET A 119 -0.66 3.88 7.98
CA MET A 119 -0.41 5.09 7.19
C MET A 119 0.89 5.79 7.58
N ILE A 120 1.21 5.83 8.88
CA ILE A 120 2.51 6.32 9.36
C ILE A 120 3.64 5.44 8.84
N HIS A 121 3.47 4.11 8.82
CA HIS A 121 4.47 3.20 8.25
C HIS A 121 4.70 3.48 6.75
N TRP A 122 3.65 3.78 6.00
CA TRP A 122 3.78 4.22 4.61
C TRP A 122 4.53 5.55 4.50
N SER A 123 4.24 6.54 5.35
CA SER A 123 5.00 7.79 5.41
C SER A 123 6.49 7.55 5.68
N GLN A 124 6.82 6.69 6.65
CA GLN A 124 8.20 6.28 6.96
C GLN A 124 8.88 5.63 5.74
N ALA A 125 8.18 4.74 5.03
CA ALA A 125 8.69 4.10 3.82
C ALA A 125 8.92 5.08 2.65
N VAL A 126 8.09 6.12 2.53
CA VAL A 126 8.31 7.20 1.54
C VAL A 126 9.51 8.07 1.95
N LYS A 127 9.63 8.40 3.24
CA LYS A 127 10.73 9.21 3.78
C LYS A 127 12.09 8.54 3.60
N THR A 128 12.20 7.23 3.88
CA THR A 128 13.47 6.51 3.77
C THR A 128 13.71 5.90 2.40
N GLY A 129 12.64 5.58 1.66
CA GLY A 129 12.73 4.83 0.40
C GLY A 129 13.12 3.36 0.59
N GLU A 130 13.19 2.87 1.83
CA GLU A 130 13.61 1.51 2.16
C GLU A 130 12.41 0.63 2.56
N LEU A 131 12.52 -0.68 2.31
CA LEU A 131 11.61 -1.67 2.89
C LEU A 131 12.13 -2.05 4.29
N GLN A 132 11.48 -1.54 5.32
CA GLN A 132 11.91 -1.69 6.71
C GLN A 132 10.72 -1.90 7.65
N ALA A 133 11.00 -2.39 8.85
CA ALA A 133 10.02 -2.50 9.92
C ALA A 133 9.53 -1.11 10.36
N TYR A 134 8.40 -1.07 11.05
CA TYR A 134 7.81 0.17 11.55
C TYR A 134 8.74 0.82 12.58
N ASP A 135 8.94 2.13 12.50
CA ASP A 135 9.67 2.88 13.51
C ASP A 135 8.72 3.35 14.62
N TRP A 136 8.95 2.88 15.84
CA TRP A 136 8.18 3.26 17.03
C TRP A 136 8.58 4.63 17.60
N GLY A 137 9.56 5.32 17.00
CA GLY A 137 9.92 6.69 17.33
C GLY A 137 11.01 6.83 18.39
N SER A 138 11.43 5.73 19.02
CA SER A 138 12.60 5.72 19.92
C SER A 138 13.35 4.39 19.84
N LYS A 139 14.65 4.41 20.19
CA LYS A 139 15.47 3.19 20.27
C LYS A 139 14.90 2.20 21.28
N ALA A 140 14.48 2.66 22.45
CA ALA A 140 13.90 1.82 23.50
C ALA A 140 12.61 1.13 23.03
N ALA A 141 11.72 1.85 22.36
CA ALA A 141 10.50 1.26 21.81
C ALA A 141 10.80 0.24 20.71
N ASN A 142 11.71 0.55 19.79
CA ASN A 142 12.13 -0.41 18.76
C ASN A 142 12.79 -1.67 19.38
N MET A 143 13.58 -1.51 20.44
CA MET A 143 14.13 -2.65 21.19
C MET A 143 13.04 -3.52 21.81
N ALA A 144 12.01 -2.91 22.42
CA ALA A 144 10.90 -3.65 23.01
C ALA A 144 10.10 -4.48 21.97
N HIS A 145 10.09 -4.05 20.70
CA HIS A 145 9.37 -4.76 19.63
C HIS A 145 10.22 -5.74 18.83
N TYR A 146 11.50 -5.44 18.60
CA TYR A 146 12.35 -6.17 17.66
C TYR A 146 13.58 -6.81 18.31
N ASN A 147 13.86 -6.52 19.58
CA ASN A 147 15.14 -6.83 20.24
C ASN A 147 16.36 -6.30 19.45
N GLN A 148 16.16 -5.28 18.60
CA GLN A 148 17.18 -4.72 17.72
C GLN A 148 17.03 -3.21 17.62
N LEU A 149 18.18 -2.52 17.52
CA LEU A 149 18.23 -1.07 17.29
C LEU A 149 17.94 -0.71 15.82
N ALA A 150 18.23 -1.63 14.90
CA ALA A 150 18.15 -1.41 13.46
C ALA A 150 16.81 -1.90 12.89
N LYS A 151 16.18 -1.07 12.06
CA LYS A 151 14.85 -1.27 11.45
C LYS A 151 14.88 -2.16 10.19
N LYS A 152 16.08 -2.52 9.72
CA LYS A 152 16.28 -3.10 8.39
C LYS A 152 15.78 -4.53 8.34
N ILE A 153 14.80 -4.77 7.48
CA ILE A 153 14.39 -6.12 7.10
C ILE A 153 15.47 -6.63 6.15
N LYS A 154 16.23 -7.65 6.55
CA LYS A 154 17.10 -8.38 5.64
C LYS A 154 16.20 -9.14 4.68
N MET A 155 16.02 -8.61 3.48
CA MET A 155 15.33 -9.30 2.42
C MET A 155 16.26 -10.40 1.90
N PHE A 156 16.30 -11.54 2.60
CA PHE A 156 16.82 -12.77 2.00
C PHE A 156 15.98 -13.05 0.76
N PHE A 157 16.67 -13.36 -0.36
CA PHE A 157 16.07 -13.73 -1.63
C PHE A 157 14.79 -14.54 -1.38
N ALA A 158 13.66 -14.06 -1.91
CA ALA A 158 12.37 -14.69 -1.70
C ALA A 158 12.50 -16.18 -2.08
N LEU A 159 12.40 -17.06 -1.07
CA LEU A 159 12.57 -18.51 -1.27
C LEU A 159 11.45 -19.10 -2.13
N ALA A 160 10.31 -18.40 -2.23
CA ALA A 160 9.18 -18.78 -3.06
C ALA A 160 9.35 -18.18 -4.48
N PRO A 161 9.13 -18.97 -5.55
CA PRO A 161 9.07 -18.45 -6.92
C PRO A 161 8.02 -17.33 -7.04
N VAL A 162 8.40 -16.20 -7.65
CA VAL A 162 7.53 -15.03 -7.82
C VAL A 162 7.29 -14.75 -9.30
N ALA A 163 6.02 -14.65 -9.69
CA ALA A 163 5.61 -14.08 -10.97
C ALA A 163 5.08 -12.66 -10.73
N THR A 164 5.52 -11.68 -11.52
CA THR A 164 5.14 -10.28 -11.33
C THR A 164 4.43 -9.71 -12.53
N VAL A 165 3.33 -8.99 -12.30
CA VAL A 165 2.64 -8.19 -13.32
C VAL A 165 2.75 -6.72 -12.95
N LYS A 166 3.35 -5.93 -13.83
CA LYS A 166 3.52 -4.48 -13.66
C LYS A 166 2.55 -3.73 -14.56
N PHE A 167 1.88 -2.73 -14.00
CA PHE A 167 1.05 -1.82 -14.79
C PHE A 167 1.86 -0.56 -15.08
N ALA A 168 2.06 -0.24 -16.37
CA ALA A 168 2.86 0.92 -16.80
C ALA A 168 2.33 2.26 -16.25
N THR A 169 1.02 2.34 -16.01
CA THR A 169 0.34 3.54 -15.51
C THR A 169 0.19 3.59 -13.99
N SER A 170 0.70 2.60 -13.24
CA SER A 170 0.52 2.60 -11.78
C SER A 170 1.49 3.58 -11.09
N PRO A 171 0.98 4.61 -10.39
CA PRO A 171 1.82 5.64 -9.74
C PRO A 171 2.48 5.15 -8.43
N LEU A 172 2.14 3.94 -7.99
CA LEU A 172 2.61 3.30 -6.75
C LEU A 172 3.58 2.13 -7.01
N ALA A 173 3.48 1.47 -8.16
CA ALA A 173 4.23 0.27 -8.46
C ALA A 173 5.62 0.59 -9.04
N THR A 174 6.57 0.90 -8.16
CA THR A 174 7.98 1.04 -8.55
C THR A 174 8.78 -0.19 -8.11
N LEU A 175 8.96 -1.14 -9.03
CA LEU A 175 9.94 -2.22 -8.90
C LEU A 175 11.34 -1.65 -9.15
N GLY A 176 12.04 -1.23 -8.10
CA GLY A 176 13.45 -0.87 -8.17
C GLY A 176 14.40 -1.96 -7.67
N VAL A 177 13.94 -3.20 -7.41
CA VAL A 177 14.67 -4.11 -6.51
C VAL A 177 14.96 -5.51 -7.05
N PHE A 178 14.43 -5.93 -8.21
CA PHE A 178 14.68 -7.30 -8.67
C PHE A 178 14.91 -7.37 -10.19
N PRO A 179 16.12 -7.06 -10.68
CA PRO A 179 16.53 -7.42 -12.04
C PRO A 179 16.52 -8.96 -12.24
N ASP A 180 16.87 -9.71 -11.19
CA ASP A 180 17.20 -11.14 -11.28
C ASP A 180 16.04 -12.10 -10.96
N LEU A 181 14.85 -11.58 -10.61
CA LEU A 181 13.68 -12.39 -10.23
C LEU A 181 12.55 -12.35 -11.27
N LEU A 182 12.83 -11.80 -12.45
CA LEU A 182 11.83 -11.51 -13.48
C LEU A 182 11.69 -12.66 -14.47
N LEU A 183 10.74 -13.57 -14.23
CA LEU A 183 9.99 -14.12 -15.37
C LEU A 183 9.02 -13.01 -15.82
N LYS A 184 9.42 -12.25 -16.85
CA LYS A 184 8.52 -11.29 -17.53
C LYS A 184 7.46 -12.09 -18.27
N VAL A 185 6.32 -12.33 -17.65
CA VAL A 185 5.11 -12.64 -18.40
C VAL A 185 4.46 -11.31 -18.76
N CYS A 186 4.77 -10.82 -19.96
CA CYS A 186 3.95 -9.80 -20.60
C CYS A 186 2.65 -10.49 -21.06
N ILE A 187 1.52 -10.05 -20.51
CA ILE A 187 0.21 -10.19 -21.15
C ILE A 187 -0.25 -8.76 -21.46
#